data_AF-A0A8T5S4E1-F1
#
_entry.id   AF-A0A8T5S4E1-F1
#
_cell.length_a   1.000
_cell.length_b   1.000
_cell.length_c   1.000
_cell.angle_alpha   90.00
_cell.angle_beta   90.00
_cell.angle_gamma   90.00
#
_symmetry.space_group_name_H-M   'P 1'
#
loop_
_entity.id
_entity.type
_entity.pdbx_description
1 polymer ?
#
loop_
_entity_poly.entity_id
_entity_poly.type
_entity_poly.pdbx_seq_one_letter_code
_entity_poly.pdbx_strand_id
1 'polypeptide(L)'
;MTDEEIENLDLEGERAKKLMKIYEDQTDKYAKWRGTITEGFKKWLKGEKIYDRDKERISLYVSDETKSKWQDFKESHKYSTISALIRDSVDYYIEKKSDLLSGGLKGINEKTLSNVSHALKEPLTTIKGFSQLLLENYKDELDEDVLSTIKNIFDQSMLLENKIINILDDINTEETPPQYDILLIEDDLATIRLLTSYFESKGYKCKGVVSGNKGIDELRGGVPKLILLDIILPDISGYEICKMIKDNKKYKEIPVFLLTAIPGSEVEKNMAETKANGYILKPFDFSDFEILFQYI
;
A
#
# COMPACT_ATOMS: atom_id res chain seq x y z
N MET A 1 -32.42 27.74 10.04
CA MET A 1 -33.57 27.03 10.66
C MET A 1 -33.03 26.01 11.66
N THR A 2 -33.75 25.75 12.74
CA THR A 2 -33.40 24.68 13.70
C THR A 2 -33.81 23.31 13.15
N ASP A 3 -33.33 22.22 13.76
CA ASP A 3 -33.73 20.86 13.37
C ASP A 3 -35.24 20.62 13.48
N GLU A 4 -35.85 21.12 14.56
CA GLU A 4 -37.29 21.00 14.82
C GLU A 4 -38.14 21.81 13.81
N GLU A 5 -37.64 22.96 13.33
CA GLU A 5 -38.28 23.74 12.28
C GLU A 5 -38.19 23.07 10.90
N ILE A 6 -37.13 22.30 10.65
CA ILE A 6 -36.92 21.59 9.39
C ILE A 6 -37.79 20.33 9.34
N GLU A 7 -37.91 19.60 10.46
CA GLU A 7 -38.76 18.41 10.54
C GLU A 7 -40.26 18.74 10.40
N ASN A 8 -40.68 19.91 10.90
CA ASN A 8 -42.07 20.37 10.83
C ASN A 8 -42.38 21.21 9.58
N LEU A 9 -41.45 21.31 8.62
CA LEU A 9 -41.67 22.10 7.40
C LEU A 9 -42.68 21.39 6.49
N ASP A 10 -43.82 22.03 6.22
CA ASP A 10 -44.78 21.55 5.22
C ASP A 10 -44.17 21.59 3.81
N LEU A 11 -43.73 20.41 3.35
CA LEU A 11 -43.01 20.24 2.09
C LEU A 11 -43.89 20.50 0.86
N GLU A 12 -45.22 20.45 1.00
CA GLU A 12 -46.15 20.76 -0.09
C GLU A 12 -46.62 22.22 -0.05
N GLY A 13 -46.32 22.94 1.03
CA GLY A 13 -46.61 24.35 1.20
C GLY A 13 -45.75 25.28 0.32
N GLU A 14 -46.32 26.44 -0.02
CA GLU A 14 -45.69 27.48 -0.85
C GLU A 14 -44.30 27.91 -0.34
N ARG A 15 -44.14 27.97 0.99
CA ARG A 15 -42.87 28.34 1.63
C ARG A 15 -41.76 27.33 1.34
N ALA A 16 -42.05 26.04 1.43
CA ALA A 16 -41.07 24.99 1.17
C ALA A 16 -40.71 24.92 -0.32
N LYS A 17 -41.70 24.99 -1.21
CA LYS A 17 -41.48 25.02 -2.67
C LYS A 17 -40.58 26.16 -3.10
N LYS A 18 -40.76 27.35 -2.52
CA LYS A 18 -39.90 28.50 -2.79
C LYS A 18 -38.46 28.29 -2.31
N LEU A 19 -38.28 27.73 -1.10
CA LEU A 19 -36.95 27.44 -0.56
C LEU A 19 -36.22 26.35 -1.36
N MET A 20 -36.93 25.31 -1.77
CA MET A 20 -36.40 24.23 -2.63
C MET A 20 -35.91 24.79 -3.95
N LYS A 21 -36.71 25.64 -4.61
CA LYS A 21 -36.32 26.28 -5.86
C LYS A 21 -35.08 27.17 -5.73
N ILE A 22 -34.99 27.97 -4.67
CA ILE A 22 -33.81 28.81 -4.42
C ILE A 22 -32.55 27.95 -4.23
N TYR A 23 -32.66 26.85 -3.48
CA TYR A 23 -31.55 25.92 -3.28
C TYR A 23 -31.11 25.25 -4.58
N GLU A 24 -32.08 24.76 -5.37
CA GLU A 24 -31.83 24.11 -6.66
C GLU A 24 -31.16 25.09 -7.63
N ASP A 25 -31.65 26.32 -7.74
CA ASP A 25 -31.08 27.37 -8.60
C ASP A 25 -29.66 27.78 -8.16
N GLN A 26 -29.36 27.76 -6.85
CA GLN A 26 -28.05 28.17 -6.32
C GLN A 26 -26.97 27.09 -6.39
N THR A 27 -27.38 25.82 -6.37
CA THR A 27 -26.46 24.69 -6.14
C THR A 27 -26.47 23.66 -7.25
N ASP A 28 -27.41 23.78 -8.19
CA ASP A 28 -27.70 22.79 -9.24
C ASP A 28 -27.98 21.38 -8.68
N LYS A 29 -28.44 21.31 -7.42
CA LYS A 29 -28.71 20.06 -6.69
C LYS A 29 -30.17 19.98 -6.28
N TYR A 30 -30.75 18.79 -6.41
CA TYR A 30 -32.14 18.55 -6.02
C TYR A 30 -32.39 18.77 -4.52
N ALA A 31 -33.40 19.56 -4.18
CA ALA A 31 -33.84 19.76 -2.81
C ALA A 31 -34.61 18.53 -2.28
N LYS A 32 -35.27 17.80 -3.19
CA LYS A 32 -36.06 16.59 -2.92
C LYS A 32 -35.64 15.47 -3.88
N TRP A 33 -35.31 14.30 -3.36
CA TRP A 33 -34.97 13.11 -4.15
C TRP A 33 -35.79 11.91 -3.69
N ARG A 34 -36.52 11.27 -4.62
CA ARG A 34 -37.41 10.11 -4.36
C ARG A 34 -38.38 10.32 -3.19
N GLY A 35 -38.93 11.53 -3.05
CA GLY A 35 -39.93 11.84 -2.04
C GLY A 35 -39.38 12.35 -0.70
N THR A 36 -38.06 12.29 -0.47
CA THR A 36 -37.42 12.77 0.77
C THR A 36 -36.58 14.01 0.50
N ILE A 37 -36.52 14.95 1.44
CA ILE A 37 -35.60 16.10 1.37
C ILE A 37 -34.15 15.65 1.47
N THR A 38 -33.27 16.25 0.68
CA THR A 38 -31.85 15.88 0.65
C THR A 38 -31.10 16.46 1.85
N GLU A 39 -30.06 15.75 2.32
CA GLU A 39 -29.19 16.26 3.39
C GLU A 39 -28.50 17.57 3.00
N GLY A 40 -28.20 17.75 1.71
CA GLY A 40 -27.67 19.01 1.19
C GLY A 40 -28.64 20.19 1.41
N PHE A 41 -29.92 19.96 1.15
CA PHE A 41 -30.96 20.96 1.38
C PHE A 41 -31.17 21.26 2.87
N LYS A 42 -31.15 20.23 3.74
CA LYS A 42 -31.24 20.44 5.21
C LYS A 42 -30.10 21.31 5.73
N LYS A 43 -28.86 21.03 5.30
CA LYS A 43 -27.68 21.82 5.68
C LYS A 43 -27.75 23.25 5.16
N TRP A 44 -28.25 23.43 3.94
CA TRP A 44 -28.49 24.76 3.37
C TRP A 44 -29.51 25.57 4.19
N LEU A 45 -30.62 24.96 4.60
CA LEU A 45 -31.64 25.61 5.46
C LEU A 45 -31.09 26.02 6.84
N LYS A 46 -30.03 25.36 7.31
CA LYS A 46 -29.29 25.72 8.54
C LYS A 46 -28.25 26.82 8.32
N GLY A 47 -27.97 27.22 7.07
CA GLY A 47 -26.92 28.16 6.72
C GLY A 47 -25.52 27.56 6.80
N GLU A 48 -25.40 26.23 6.80
CA GLU A 48 -24.11 25.54 6.81
C GLU A 48 -23.44 25.63 5.43
N LYS A 49 -22.09 25.63 5.41
CA LYS A 49 -21.33 25.52 4.16
C LYS A 49 -21.68 24.21 3.46
N ILE A 50 -22.19 24.31 2.24
CA ILE A 50 -22.33 23.17 1.34
C ILE A 50 -20.98 22.94 0.69
N TYR A 51 -20.35 21.82 1.00
CA TYR A 51 -19.14 21.39 0.31
C TYR A 51 -19.54 20.67 -0.96
N ASP A 52 -18.94 21.05 -2.08
CA ASP A 52 -18.97 20.20 -3.25
C ASP A 52 -18.03 19.02 -3.02
N ARG A 53 -18.59 17.83 -3.11
CA ARG A 53 -17.81 16.61 -3.22
C ARG A 53 -18.41 15.89 -4.40
N ASP A 54 -17.82 16.10 -5.57
CA ASP A 54 -17.96 15.22 -6.71
C ASP A 54 -17.48 13.84 -6.26
N LYS A 55 -18.42 13.07 -5.71
CA LYS A 55 -18.22 11.65 -5.47
C LYS A 55 -18.74 10.98 -6.72
N GLU A 56 -17.86 10.71 -7.67
CA GLU A 56 -18.12 9.70 -8.68
C GLU A 56 -18.50 8.41 -7.96
N ARG A 57 -19.77 8.02 -8.11
CA ARG A 57 -20.28 6.78 -7.54
C ARG A 57 -20.27 5.74 -8.64
N ILE A 58 -19.29 4.85 -8.58
CA ILE A 58 -19.36 3.60 -9.35
C ILE A 58 -20.57 2.82 -8.83
N SER A 59 -21.61 2.75 -9.67
CA SER A 59 -22.83 2.00 -9.38
C SER A 59 -22.73 0.64 -10.05
N LEU A 60 -22.61 -0.41 -9.23
CA LEU A 60 -22.64 -1.78 -9.73
C LEU A 60 -24.10 -2.20 -9.94
N TYR A 61 -24.45 -2.53 -11.18
CA TYR A 61 -25.74 -3.15 -11.48
C TYR A 61 -25.71 -4.61 -11.02
N VAL A 62 -26.59 -4.94 -10.08
CA VAL A 62 -26.80 -6.31 -9.58
C VAL A 62 -28.18 -6.80 -9.99
N SER A 63 -28.35 -8.11 -10.12
CA SER A 63 -29.65 -8.69 -10.41
C SER A 63 -30.68 -8.35 -9.33
N ASP A 64 -31.96 -8.26 -9.72
CA ASP A 64 -33.06 -7.99 -8.77
C ASP A 64 -33.13 -9.04 -7.65
N GLU A 65 -32.76 -10.29 -7.95
CA GLU A 65 -32.64 -11.36 -6.96
C GLU A 65 -31.57 -11.04 -5.90
N THR A 66 -30.39 -10.60 -6.33
CA THR A 66 -29.27 -10.22 -5.42
C THR A 66 -29.67 -9.02 -4.57
N LYS A 67 -30.36 -8.06 -5.19
CA LYS A 67 -30.87 -6.87 -4.52
C LYS A 67 -31.92 -7.24 -3.47
N SER A 68 -32.83 -8.16 -3.76
CA SER A 68 -33.84 -8.64 -2.81
C SER A 68 -33.18 -9.31 -1.61
N LYS A 69 -32.24 -10.24 -1.85
CA LYS A 69 -31.48 -10.91 -0.79
C LYS A 69 -30.76 -9.93 0.13
N TRP A 70 -30.21 -8.85 -0.44
CA TRP A 70 -29.58 -7.79 0.36
C TRP A 70 -30.58 -6.98 1.18
N GLN A 71 -31.77 -6.65 0.64
CA GLN A 71 -32.81 -5.96 1.42
C GLN A 71 -33.30 -6.84 2.58
N ASP A 72 -33.55 -8.12 2.34
CA ASP A 72 -33.97 -9.07 3.38
C ASP A 72 -32.89 -9.21 4.48
N PHE A 73 -31.62 -9.26 4.08
CA PHE A 73 -30.49 -9.26 5.01
C PHE A 73 -30.45 -7.96 5.84
N LYS A 74 -30.70 -6.81 5.22
CA LYS A 74 -30.72 -5.48 5.85
C LYS A 74 -31.88 -5.30 6.84
N GLU A 75 -33.03 -5.91 6.58
CA GLU A 75 -34.17 -5.86 7.51
C GLU A 75 -33.95 -6.78 8.72
N SER A 76 -33.27 -7.91 8.50
CA SER A 76 -32.93 -8.88 9.56
C SER A 76 -31.67 -8.53 10.36
N HIS A 77 -30.80 -7.65 9.86
CA HIS A 77 -29.54 -7.25 10.51
C HIS A 77 -29.41 -5.72 10.53
N LYS A 78 -28.95 -5.12 11.63
CA LYS A 78 -28.94 -3.65 11.87
C LYS A 78 -28.01 -2.80 10.96
N TYR A 79 -27.62 -3.28 9.78
CA TYR A 79 -26.69 -2.60 8.90
C TYR A 79 -27.43 -1.81 7.82
N SER A 80 -27.20 -0.49 7.74
CA SER A 80 -27.87 0.35 6.74
C SER A 80 -27.25 0.25 5.33
N THR A 81 -25.99 -0.18 5.25
CA THR A 81 -25.17 -0.26 4.03
C THR A 81 -24.15 -1.40 4.13
N ILE A 82 -23.67 -1.91 2.98
CA ILE A 82 -22.59 -2.90 2.92
C ILE A 82 -21.33 -2.35 3.60
N SER A 83 -21.02 -1.07 3.42
CA SER A 83 -19.87 -0.43 4.07
C SER A 83 -19.97 -0.43 5.60
N ALA A 84 -21.18 -0.28 6.16
CA ALA A 84 -21.39 -0.38 7.59
C ALA A 84 -21.15 -1.82 8.09
N LEU A 85 -21.63 -2.83 7.36
CA LEU A 85 -21.38 -4.23 7.66
C LEU A 85 -19.88 -4.57 7.62
N ILE A 86 -19.17 -4.13 6.58
CA ILE A 86 -17.73 -4.36 6.43
C ILE A 86 -16.96 -3.72 7.58
N ARG A 87 -17.29 -2.47 7.92
CA ARG A 87 -16.62 -1.76 9.03
C ARG A 87 -16.83 -2.50 10.35
N ASP A 88 -18.06 -2.85 10.67
CA ASP A 88 -18.39 -3.56 11.90
C ASP A 88 -17.75 -4.96 11.96
N SER A 89 -17.66 -5.64 10.81
CA SER A 89 -16.97 -6.94 10.70
C SER A 89 -15.46 -6.80 10.93
N VAL A 90 -14.85 -5.73 10.42
CA VAL A 90 -13.43 -5.41 10.62
C VAL A 90 -13.19 -5.01 12.08
N ASP A 91 -14.02 -4.17 12.66
CA ASP A 91 -13.92 -3.72 14.05
C ASP A 91 -14.09 -4.91 15.01
N TYR A 92 -15.11 -5.76 14.79
CA TYR A 92 -15.29 -7.01 15.53
C TYR A 92 -14.09 -7.95 15.40
N TYR A 93 -13.52 -8.08 14.19
CA TYR A 93 -12.32 -8.89 13.98
C TYR A 93 -11.11 -8.33 14.73
N ILE A 94 -10.93 -7.01 14.74
CA ILE A 94 -9.86 -6.32 15.46
C ILE A 94 -10.04 -6.49 16.97
N GLU A 95 -11.25 -6.31 17.50
CA GLU A 95 -11.55 -6.47 18.93
C GLU A 95 -11.39 -7.91 19.39
N LYS A 96 -11.95 -8.89 18.65
CA LYS A 96 -11.74 -10.31 18.96
C LYS A 96 -10.28 -10.75 18.83
N LYS A 97 -9.54 -10.18 17.87
CA LYS A 97 -8.10 -10.43 17.78
C LYS A 97 -7.35 -9.74 18.90
N SER A 98 -7.75 -8.56 19.36
CA SER A 98 -7.13 -7.88 20.51
C SER A 98 -7.12 -8.79 21.75
N ASP A 99 -8.23 -9.51 21.99
CA ASP A 99 -8.29 -10.52 23.06
C ASP A 99 -7.41 -11.75 22.78
N LEU A 100 -7.27 -12.20 21.53
CA LEU A 100 -6.31 -13.26 21.13
C LEU A 100 -4.84 -12.80 21.20
N LEU A 101 -4.58 -11.51 20.99
CA LEU A 101 -3.27 -10.87 20.95
C LEU A 101 -2.78 -10.50 22.37
N SER A 102 -3.68 -10.45 23.36
CA SER A 102 -3.35 -10.25 24.77
C SER A 102 -2.47 -11.35 25.36
N GLY A 103 -2.39 -12.52 24.69
CA GLY A 103 -1.47 -13.63 25.02
C GLY A 103 -0.10 -13.59 24.32
N GLY A 104 0.17 -12.56 23.53
CA GLY A 104 1.43 -12.40 22.81
C GLY A 104 1.50 -13.21 21.52
N LEU A 105 1.83 -12.54 20.42
CA LEU A 105 2.12 -13.12 19.10
C LEU A 105 3.25 -14.17 19.08
N LYS A 106 3.87 -14.47 20.22
CA LYS A 106 4.99 -15.43 20.39
C LYS A 106 4.63 -16.91 20.17
N GLY A 107 3.38 -17.24 19.82
CA GLY A 107 2.92 -18.62 19.66
C GLY A 107 2.39 -19.00 18.28
N ILE A 108 2.44 -18.10 17.29
CA ILE A 108 1.97 -18.42 15.94
C ILE A 108 3.02 -19.29 15.24
N ASN A 109 2.64 -20.52 14.90
CA ASN A 109 3.40 -21.43 14.06
C ASN A 109 3.84 -20.74 12.75
N GLU A 110 5.13 -20.85 12.40
CA GLU A 110 5.76 -20.32 11.18
C GLU A 110 4.98 -20.66 9.88
N LYS A 111 4.42 -21.87 9.80
CA LYS A 111 3.56 -22.31 8.68
C LYS A 111 2.23 -21.55 8.62
N THR A 112 1.64 -21.23 9.77
CA THR A 112 0.43 -20.41 9.84
C THR A 112 0.74 -18.97 9.44
N LEU A 113 1.89 -18.44 9.88
CA LEU A 113 2.34 -17.10 9.53
C LEU A 113 2.61 -16.98 8.01
N SER A 114 3.27 -17.99 7.44
CA SER A 114 3.52 -18.11 6.00
C SER A 114 2.22 -18.18 5.18
N ASN A 115 1.26 -19.00 5.60
CA ASN A 115 -0.05 -19.09 4.95
C ASN A 115 -0.81 -17.76 4.98
N VAL A 116 -0.79 -17.04 6.11
CA VAL A 116 -1.41 -15.72 6.24
C VAL A 116 -0.71 -14.70 5.34
N SER A 117 0.62 -14.71 5.30
CA SER A 117 1.40 -13.86 4.40
C SER A 117 1.01 -14.09 2.94
N HIS A 118 0.96 -15.36 2.50
CA HIS A 118 0.59 -15.74 1.15
C HIS A 118 -0.83 -15.28 0.80
N ALA A 119 -1.80 -15.57 1.67
CA ALA A 119 -3.20 -15.20 1.46
C ALA A 119 -3.42 -13.67 1.40
N LEU A 120 -2.57 -12.88 2.05
CA LEU A 120 -2.61 -11.42 1.97
C LEU A 120 -1.87 -10.87 0.75
N LYS A 121 -0.75 -11.49 0.35
CA LYS A 121 0.02 -11.08 -0.83
C LYS A 121 -0.71 -11.35 -2.13
N GLU A 122 -1.37 -12.49 -2.27
CA GLU A 122 -2.02 -12.93 -3.50
C GLU A 122 -3.03 -11.90 -4.10
N PRO A 123 -3.98 -11.33 -3.33
CA PRO A 123 -4.82 -10.25 -3.85
C PRO A 123 -4.05 -8.95 -4.11
N LEU A 124 -3.01 -8.63 -3.31
CA LEU A 124 -2.19 -7.44 -3.50
C LEU A 124 -1.34 -7.52 -4.77
N THR A 125 -0.71 -8.67 -5.04
CA THR A 125 0.03 -8.93 -6.29
C THR A 125 -0.87 -8.77 -7.50
N THR A 126 -2.12 -9.23 -7.40
CA THR A 126 -3.12 -9.07 -8.46
C THR A 126 -3.47 -7.60 -8.68
N ILE A 127 -3.75 -6.84 -7.61
CA ILE A 127 -4.05 -5.40 -7.69
C ILE A 127 -2.85 -4.64 -8.29
N LYS A 128 -1.64 -4.89 -7.77
CA LYS A 128 -0.39 -4.28 -8.26
C LYS A 128 -0.18 -4.56 -9.74
N GLY A 129 -0.30 -5.83 -10.14
CA GLY A 129 -0.11 -6.26 -11.52
C GLY A 129 -1.12 -5.62 -12.49
N PHE A 130 -2.41 -5.61 -12.15
CA PHE A 130 -3.41 -4.94 -12.98
C PHE A 130 -3.22 -3.43 -13.04
N SER A 131 -2.94 -2.77 -11.91
CA SER A 131 -2.66 -1.34 -11.89
C SER A 131 -1.44 -1.00 -12.74
N GLN A 132 -0.37 -1.80 -12.65
CA GLN A 132 0.83 -1.63 -13.46
C GLN A 132 0.55 -1.82 -14.96
N LEU A 133 -0.16 -2.88 -15.34
CA LEU A 133 -0.55 -3.11 -16.74
C LEU A 133 -1.36 -1.96 -17.33
N LEU A 134 -2.25 -1.36 -16.53
CA LEU A 134 -3.04 -0.19 -16.95
C LEU A 134 -2.16 1.05 -17.11
N LEU A 135 -1.22 1.28 -16.18
CA LEU A 135 -0.29 2.41 -16.23
C LEU A 135 0.72 2.31 -17.38
N GLU A 136 1.11 1.10 -17.77
CA GLU A 136 2.11 0.86 -18.83
C GLU A 136 1.48 0.82 -20.23
N ASN A 137 0.36 0.11 -20.40
CA ASN A 137 -0.18 -0.18 -21.73
C ASN A 137 -1.31 0.75 -22.17
N TYR A 138 -1.97 1.43 -21.23
CA TYR A 138 -3.16 2.24 -21.52
C TYR A 138 -2.99 3.69 -21.08
N LYS A 139 -1.77 4.12 -20.74
CA LYS A 139 -1.46 5.46 -20.24
C LYS A 139 -2.01 6.59 -21.12
N ASP A 140 -1.87 6.44 -22.43
CA ASP A 140 -2.22 7.45 -23.43
C ASP A 140 -3.71 7.43 -23.80
N GLU A 141 -4.44 6.38 -23.37
CA GLU A 141 -5.88 6.22 -23.61
C GLU A 141 -6.74 6.61 -22.40
N LEU A 142 -6.11 6.80 -21.23
CA LEU A 142 -6.77 7.08 -19.97
C LEU A 142 -6.73 8.57 -19.64
N ASP A 143 -7.82 9.07 -19.07
CA ASP A 143 -7.91 10.44 -18.58
C ASP A 143 -7.00 10.68 -17.36
N GLU A 144 -6.57 11.92 -17.14
CA GLU A 144 -5.55 12.28 -16.15
C GLU A 144 -5.97 11.94 -14.71
N ASP A 145 -7.27 12.13 -14.39
CA ASP A 145 -7.84 11.77 -13.09
C ASP A 145 -7.89 10.26 -12.85
N VAL A 146 -8.19 9.49 -13.90
CA VAL A 146 -8.17 8.03 -13.86
C VAL A 146 -6.74 7.53 -13.65
N LEU A 147 -5.78 8.14 -14.35
CA LEU A 147 -4.37 7.80 -14.24
C LEU A 147 -3.83 8.05 -12.82
N SER A 148 -4.15 9.22 -12.25
CA SER A 148 -3.83 9.59 -10.87
C SER A 148 -4.42 8.59 -9.87
N THR A 149 -5.66 8.15 -10.10
CA THR A 149 -6.33 7.16 -9.26
C THR A 149 -5.65 5.80 -9.33
N ILE A 150 -5.32 5.30 -10.52
CA ILE A 150 -4.64 4.02 -10.70
C ILE A 150 -3.24 4.06 -10.06
N LYS A 151 -2.51 5.18 -10.22
CA LYS A 151 -1.22 5.38 -9.56
C LYS A 151 -1.35 5.31 -8.04
N ASN A 152 -2.34 5.99 -7.47
CA ASN A 152 -2.58 5.92 -6.02
C ASN A 152 -2.93 4.50 -5.56
N ILE A 153 -3.73 3.74 -6.33
CA ILE A 153 -4.01 2.32 -6.03
C ILE A 153 -2.72 1.50 -6.01
N PHE A 154 -1.87 1.66 -7.02
CA PHE A 154 -0.57 0.99 -7.10
C PHE A 154 0.29 1.34 -5.87
N ASP A 155 0.48 2.62 -5.59
CA ASP A 155 1.29 3.11 -4.47
C ASP A 155 0.76 2.61 -3.11
N GLN A 156 -0.56 2.64 -2.89
CA GLN A 156 -1.17 2.12 -1.66
C GLN A 156 -1.04 0.59 -1.54
N SER A 157 -1.10 -0.15 -2.66
CA SER A 157 -0.92 -1.60 -2.64
C SER A 157 0.51 -1.97 -2.18
N MET A 158 1.52 -1.25 -2.67
CA MET A 158 2.92 -1.40 -2.27
C MET A 158 3.12 -1.05 -0.79
N LEU A 159 2.54 0.07 -0.33
CA LEU A 159 2.61 0.46 1.07
C LEU A 159 1.97 -0.57 2.01
N LEU A 160 0.85 -1.17 1.61
CA LEU A 160 0.17 -2.18 2.39
C LEU A 160 0.97 -3.49 2.45
N GLU A 161 1.52 -3.93 1.32
CA GLU A 161 2.40 -5.10 1.25
C GLU A 161 3.60 -4.93 2.21
N ASN A 162 4.23 -3.76 2.22
CA ASN A 162 5.35 -3.46 3.11
C ASN A 162 4.96 -3.52 4.59
N LYS A 163 3.80 -2.97 4.94
CA LYS A 163 3.30 -3.04 6.32
C LYS A 163 3.04 -4.48 6.76
N ILE A 164 2.49 -5.32 5.88
CA ILE A 164 2.27 -6.73 6.16
C ILE A 164 3.60 -7.44 6.41
N ILE A 165 4.59 -7.23 5.52
CA ILE A 165 5.93 -7.80 5.69
C ILE A 165 6.54 -7.39 7.04
N ASN A 166 6.51 -6.10 7.36
CA ASN A 166 7.06 -5.57 8.61
C ASN A 166 6.41 -6.19 9.86
N ILE A 167 5.09 -6.36 9.87
CA ILE A 167 4.36 -6.97 11.00
C ILE A 167 4.75 -8.45 11.14
N LEU A 168 4.88 -9.17 10.03
CA LEU A 168 5.26 -10.59 10.05
C LEU A 168 6.72 -10.77 10.52
N ASP A 169 7.61 -9.87 10.11
CA ASP A 169 9.01 -9.86 10.57
C ASP A 169 9.14 -9.57 12.06
N ASP A 170 8.31 -8.67 12.61
CA ASP A 170 8.25 -8.38 14.06
C ASP A 170 7.79 -9.62 14.88
N ILE A 171 7.01 -10.52 14.27
CA ILE A 171 6.49 -11.75 14.92
C ILE A 171 7.53 -12.87 14.93
N ASN A 172 8.36 -12.98 13.89
CA ASN A 172 9.40 -14.01 13.74
C ASN A 172 10.71 -13.67 14.48
N THR A 173 10.63 -13.03 15.65
CA THR A 173 11.80 -12.62 16.47
C THR A 173 12.44 -13.77 17.24
N GLU A 174 12.76 -14.88 16.56
CA GLU A 174 13.89 -15.71 16.96
C GLU A 174 15.11 -15.22 16.17
N GLU A 175 16.08 -14.61 16.86
CA GLU A 175 17.32 -14.14 16.25
C GLU A 175 18.16 -15.33 15.78
N THR A 176 17.90 -15.81 14.56
CA THR A 176 18.89 -16.63 13.85
C THR A 176 20.06 -15.74 13.46
N PRO A 177 21.30 -16.05 13.90
CA PRO A 177 22.46 -15.30 13.46
C PRO A 177 22.58 -15.37 11.94
N PRO A 178 22.94 -14.27 11.27
CA PRO A 178 22.98 -14.23 9.83
C PRO A 178 23.95 -15.27 9.28
N GLN A 179 23.50 -16.03 8.27
CA GLN A 179 24.33 -17.06 7.63
C GLN A 179 25.47 -16.45 6.81
N TYR A 180 25.36 -15.16 6.45
CA TYR A 180 26.28 -14.40 5.61
C TYR A 180 26.39 -12.94 6.09
N ASP A 181 27.55 -12.32 5.86
CA ASP A 181 27.83 -10.92 6.18
C ASP A 181 27.24 -9.97 5.12
N ILE A 182 27.31 -10.35 3.84
CA ILE A 182 26.92 -9.49 2.71
C ILE A 182 25.88 -10.21 1.85
N LEU A 183 24.77 -9.53 1.57
CA LEU A 183 23.76 -9.97 0.60
C LEU A 183 23.90 -9.16 -0.68
N LEU A 184 24.10 -9.86 -1.81
CA LEU A 184 24.15 -9.27 -3.14
C LEU A 184 22.87 -9.61 -3.90
N ILE A 185 22.16 -8.60 -4.38
CA ILE A 185 20.94 -8.71 -5.17
C ILE A 185 21.22 -8.13 -6.55
N GLU A 186 21.42 -8.99 -7.54
CA GLU A 186 21.97 -8.65 -8.86
C GLU A 186 21.54 -9.72 -9.87
N ASP A 187 21.08 -9.36 -11.06
CA ASP A 187 20.61 -10.36 -12.04
C ASP A 187 21.76 -10.96 -12.88
N ASP A 188 22.88 -10.26 -13.02
CA ASP A 188 24.08 -10.77 -13.69
C ASP A 188 24.91 -11.73 -12.80
N LEU A 189 24.91 -13.01 -13.19
CA LEU A 189 25.68 -14.06 -12.53
C LEU A 189 27.20 -13.82 -12.55
N ALA A 190 27.72 -13.14 -13.58
CA ALA A 190 29.16 -12.84 -13.64
C ALA A 190 29.55 -11.83 -12.57
N THR A 191 28.76 -10.76 -12.43
CA THR A 191 28.89 -9.75 -11.37
C THR A 191 28.74 -10.37 -9.97
N ILE A 192 27.74 -11.22 -9.75
CA ILE A 192 27.59 -11.94 -8.47
C ILE A 192 28.87 -12.73 -8.15
N ARG A 193 29.39 -13.52 -9.09
CA ARG A 193 30.58 -14.36 -8.87
C ARG A 193 31.81 -13.52 -8.59
N LEU A 194 31.99 -12.43 -9.33
CA LEU A 194 33.10 -11.50 -9.16
C LEU A 194 33.10 -10.89 -7.76
N LEU A 195 31.98 -10.29 -7.35
CA LEU A 195 31.89 -9.60 -6.07
C LEU A 195 31.91 -10.58 -4.90
N THR A 196 31.25 -11.74 -5.02
CA THR A 196 31.33 -12.81 -4.02
C THR A 196 32.78 -13.23 -3.78
N SER A 197 33.53 -13.52 -4.86
CA SER A 197 34.94 -13.91 -4.76
C SER A 197 35.80 -12.82 -4.13
N TYR A 198 35.54 -11.55 -4.48
CA TYR A 198 36.25 -10.40 -3.95
C TYR A 198 36.05 -10.28 -2.42
N PHE A 199 34.81 -10.26 -1.94
CA PHE A 199 34.54 -10.12 -0.51
C PHE A 199 34.92 -11.36 0.31
N GLU A 200 34.77 -12.57 -0.25
CA GLU A 200 35.27 -13.79 0.39
C GLU A 200 36.79 -13.77 0.55
N SER A 201 37.54 -13.24 -0.43
CA SER A 201 38.99 -13.04 -0.31
C SER A 201 39.40 -12.08 0.81
N LYS A 202 38.47 -11.21 1.23
CA LYS A 202 38.62 -10.26 2.35
C LYS A 202 38.08 -10.84 3.66
N GLY A 203 37.58 -12.07 3.67
CA GLY A 203 37.14 -12.79 4.87
C GLY A 203 35.65 -12.70 5.19
N TYR A 204 34.82 -12.15 4.29
CA TYR A 204 33.38 -12.00 4.50
C TYR A 204 32.59 -13.13 3.83
N LYS A 205 31.55 -13.62 4.51
CA LYS A 205 30.61 -14.57 3.89
C LYS A 205 29.62 -13.82 3.03
N CYS A 206 29.52 -14.19 1.76
CA CYS A 206 28.63 -13.52 0.81
C CYS A 206 27.56 -14.46 0.27
N LYS A 207 26.37 -13.90 0.05
CA LYS A 207 25.27 -14.61 -0.60
C LYS A 207 24.78 -13.77 -1.77
N GLY A 208 24.86 -14.33 -2.98
CA GLY A 208 24.30 -13.72 -4.19
C GLY A 208 22.94 -14.31 -4.55
N VAL A 209 22.00 -13.45 -4.95
CA VAL A 209 20.69 -13.82 -5.48
C VAL A 209 20.35 -13.03 -6.74
N VAL A 210 19.65 -13.69 -7.65
CA VAL A 210 19.45 -13.26 -9.06
C VAL A 210 18.18 -12.44 -9.32
N SER A 211 17.49 -12.01 -8.27
CA SER A 211 16.19 -11.34 -8.38
C SER A 211 15.84 -10.62 -7.10
N GLY A 212 15.08 -9.54 -7.19
CA GLY A 212 14.63 -8.75 -6.04
C GLY A 212 13.83 -9.55 -5.03
N ASN A 213 12.88 -10.37 -5.50
CA ASN A 213 12.04 -11.20 -4.63
C ASN A 213 12.86 -12.18 -3.77
N LYS A 214 13.85 -12.85 -4.38
CA LYS A 214 14.78 -13.72 -3.62
C LYS A 214 15.57 -12.93 -2.58
N GLY A 215 16.01 -11.71 -2.90
CA GLY A 215 16.68 -10.84 -1.94
C GLY A 215 15.83 -10.54 -0.71
N ILE A 216 14.56 -10.21 -0.92
CA ILE A 216 13.60 -9.97 0.17
C ILE A 216 13.36 -11.25 0.99
N ASP A 217 13.25 -12.41 0.33
CA ASP A 217 13.06 -13.69 1.02
C ASP A 217 14.27 -14.08 1.87
N GLU A 218 15.50 -13.83 1.40
CA GLU A 218 16.74 -14.10 2.15
C GLU A 218 16.82 -13.27 3.45
N LEU A 219 16.26 -12.04 3.48
CA LEU A 219 16.19 -11.23 4.71
C LEU A 219 15.36 -11.89 5.82
N ARG A 220 14.45 -12.81 5.49
CA ARG A 220 13.71 -13.58 6.50
C ARG A 220 14.59 -14.59 7.23
N GLY A 221 15.66 -15.07 6.58
CA GLY A 221 16.59 -16.05 7.15
C GLY A 221 17.65 -15.46 8.08
N GLY A 222 17.85 -14.14 8.04
CA GLY A 222 18.80 -13.43 8.90
C GLY A 222 19.07 -12.00 8.43
N VAL A 223 19.70 -11.19 9.29
CA VAL A 223 20.02 -9.78 9.04
C VAL A 223 21.49 -9.67 8.56
N PRO A 224 21.77 -9.48 7.26
CA PRO A 224 23.13 -9.25 6.80
C PRO A 224 23.69 -7.93 7.36
N LYS A 225 25.01 -7.80 7.39
CA LYS A 225 25.69 -6.56 7.78
C LYS A 225 25.65 -5.51 6.68
N LEU A 226 25.54 -5.91 5.42
CA LEU A 226 25.54 -5.02 4.26
C LEU A 226 24.74 -5.62 3.11
N ILE A 227 24.03 -4.76 2.37
CA ILE A 227 23.33 -5.13 1.14
C ILE A 227 23.92 -4.35 -0.03
N LEU A 228 24.29 -5.09 -1.08
CA LEU A 228 24.58 -4.55 -2.41
C LEU A 228 23.41 -4.87 -3.32
N LEU A 229 22.83 -3.84 -3.93
CA LEU A 229 21.53 -3.96 -4.60
C LEU A 229 21.58 -3.31 -5.97
N ASP A 230 21.41 -4.10 -7.04
CA ASP A 230 21.19 -3.52 -8.36
C ASP A 230 19.88 -2.73 -8.40
N ILE A 231 19.92 -1.56 -9.04
CA ILE A 231 18.74 -0.75 -9.31
C ILE A 231 17.87 -1.40 -10.40
N ILE A 232 18.51 -1.99 -11.43
CA ILE A 232 17.83 -2.57 -12.58
C ILE A 232 17.76 -4.08 -12.38
N LEU A 233 16.61 -4.57 -11.94
CA LEU A 233 16.34 -5.99 -11.75
C LEU A 233 15.13 -6.40 -12.61
N PRO A 234 15.02 -7.68 -12.98
CA PRO A 234 13.97 -8.15 -13.89
C PRO A 234 12.56 -8.16 -13.29
N ASP A 235 12.43 -8.12 -11.97
CA ASP A 235 11.17 -8.31 -11.26
C ASP A 235 10.69 -7.08 -10.46
N ILE A 236 11.55 -6.51 -9.61
CA ILE A 236 11.22 -5.35 -8.76
C ILE A 236 12.39 -4.38 -8.81
N SER A 237 12.12 -3.08 -8.98
CA SER A 237 13.19 -2.08 -9.01
C SER A 237 13.97 -2.05 -7.69
N GLY A 238 15.30 -1.93 -7.76
CA GLY A 238 16.15 -1.79 -6.57
C GLY A 238 15.80 -0.57 -5.72
N TYR A 239 15.24 0.50 -6.30
CA TYR A 239 14.75 1.63 -5.51
C TYR A 239 13.59 1.22 -4.59
N GLU A 240 12.65 0.45 -5.11
CA GLU A 240 11.51 -0.05 -4.34
C GLU A 240 12.00 -0.97 -3.23
N ILE A 241 12.89 -1.92 -3.54
CA ILE A 241 13.47 -2.84 -2.54
C ILE A 241 14.21 -2.07 -1.44
N CYS A 242 15.02 -1.07 -1.80
CA CYS A 242 15.71 -0.24 -0.81
C CYS A 242 14.72 0.46 0.12
N LYS A 243 13.65 1.04 -0.44
CA LYS A 243 12.59 1.68 0.36
C LYS A 243 11.91 0.67 1.30
N MET A 244 11.60 -0.54 0.82
CA MET A 244 11.03 -1.62 1.64
C MET A 244 11.94 -1.95 2.84
N ILE A 245 13.25 -2.09 2.59
CA ILE A 245 14.25 -2.36 3.62
C ILE A 245 14.31 -1.21 4.64
N LYS A 246 14.38 0.03 4.16
CA LYS A 246 14.54 1.23 5.00
C LYS A 246 13.28 1.61 5.79
N ASP A 247 12.11 1.17 5.34
CA ASP A 247 10.85 1.34 6.06
C ASP A 247 10.55 0.17 7.04
N ASN A 248 11.33 -0.92 6.98
CA ASN A 248 11.20 -2.06 7.88
C ASN A 248 12.01 -1.86 9.18
N LYS A 249 11.37 -1.97 10.35
CA LYS A 249 12.03 -1.73 11.65
C LYS A 249 13.23 -2.63 11.91
N LYS A 250 13.18 -3.88 11.43
CA LYS A 250 14.24 -4.89 11.60
C LYS A 250 15.43 -4.64 10.67
N TYR A 251 15.18 -4.15 9.46
CA TYR A 251 16.20 -4.04 8.41
C TYR A 251 16.67 -2.59 8.12
N LYS A 252 15.99 -1.57 8.65
CA LYS A 252 16.28 -0.15 8.34
C LYS A 252 17.71 0.28 8.66
N GLU A 253 18.33 -0.33 9.67
CA GLU A 253 19.70 -0.03 10.08
C GLU A 253 20.75 -0.70 9.19
N ILE A 254 20.36 -1.69 8.36
CA ILE A 254 21.29 -2.35 7.45
C ILE A 254 21.77 -1.33 6.41
N PRO A 255 23.09 -1.12 6.27
CA PRO A 255 23.65 -0.34 5.18
C PRO A 255 23.27 -0.92 3.80
N VAL A 256 22.68 -0.09 2.94
CA VAL A 256 22.29 -0.47 1.57
C VAL A 256 23.05 0.40 0.58
N PHE A 257 23.82 -0.23 -0.32
CA PHE A 257 24.51 0.44 -1.41
C PHE A 257 23.95 -0.02 -2.75
N LEU A 258 23.55 0.95 -3.57
CA LEU A 258 23.00 0.68 -4.89
C LEU A 258 24.12 0.41 -5.90
N LEU A 259 24.01 -0.66 -6.69
CA LEU A 259 24.85 -0.91 -7.85
C LEU A 259 24.07 -0.47 -9.08
N THR A 260 24.66 0.30 -10.00
CA THR A 260 23.86 0.82 -11.11
C THR A 260 24.65 1.25 -12.33
N ALA A 261 24.10 1.00 -13.51
CA ALA A 261 24.56 1.60 -14.76
C ALA A 261 23.88 2.95 -15.07
N ILE A 262 22.91 3.37 -14.25
CA ILE A 262 22.21 4.66 -14.38
C ILE A 262 23.18 5.80 -14.05
N PRO A 263 23.18 6.93 -14.79
CA PRO A 263 24.01 8.08 -14.48
C PRO A 263 23.83 8.57 -13.03
N GLY A 264 24.93 8.84 -12.33
CA GLY A 264 24.90 9.24 -10.92
C GLY A 264 24.00 10.44 -10.61
N SER A 265 23.91 11.40 -11.54
CA SER A 265 23.01 12.57 -11.40
C SER A 265 21.52 12.23 -11.36
N GLU A 266 21.13 11.09 -11.94
CA GLU A 266 19.76 10.58 -11.89
C GLU A 266 19.55 9.74 -10.62
N VAL A 267 20.56 8.99 -10.21
CA VAL A 267 20.54 8.22 -8.95
C VAL A 267 20.40 9.17 -7.75
N GLU A 268 21.15 10.26 -7.73
CA GLU A 268 21.12 11.26 -6.65
C GLU A 268 19.73 11.87 -6.41
N LYS A 269 18.93 12.05 -7.47
CA LYS A 269 17.55 12.53 -7.36
C LYS A 269 16.65 11.54 -6.62
N ASN A 270 16.85 10.25 -6.85
CA ASN A 270 16.06 9.17 -6.28
C ASN A 270 16.60 8.68 -4.91
N MET A 271 17.87 8.98 -4.59
CA MET A 271 18.51 8.64 -3.31
C MET A 271 17.79 9.28 -2.11
N ALA A 272 17.28 10.51 -2.26
CA ALA A 272 16.55 11.21 -1.20
C ALA A 272 15.29 10.46 -0.75
N GLU A 273 14.65 9.73 -1.65
CA GLU A 273 13.41 8.99 -1.36
C GLU A 273 13.68 7.59 -0.80
N THR A 274 14.79 6.96 -1.20
CA THR A 274 15.10 5.56 -0.84
C THR A 274 15.91 5.43 0.45
N LYS A 275 16.54 6.51 0.93
CA LYS A 275 17.42 6.51 2.12
C LYS A 275 18.58 5.50 2.04
N ALA A 276 19.02 5.16 0.82
CA ALA A 276 20.22 4.34 0.63
C ALA A 276 21.46 5.03 1.20
N ASN A 277 22.45 4.24 1.61
CA ASN A 277 23.69 4.74 2.21
C ASN A 277 24.69 5.27 1.17
N GLY A 278 24.55 4.83 -0.08
CA GLY A 278 25.37 5.27 -1.20
C GLY A 278 25.06 4.49 -2.47
N TYR A 279 25.82 4.77 -3.51
CA TYR A 279 25.77 4.04 -4.77
C TYR A 279 27.18 3.82 -5.34
N ILE A 280 27.33 2.78 -6.15
CA ILE A 280 28.54 2.44 -6.92
C ILE A 280 28.11 2.31 -8.38
N LEU A 281 28.78 3.05 -9.27
CA LEU A 281 28.47 3.06 -10.69
C LEU A 281 29.10 1.86 -11.40
N LYS A 282 28.37 1.25 -12.32
CA LYS A 282 28.86 0.26 -13.29
C LYS A 282 29.37 1.01 -14.53
N PRO A 283 30.53 0.66 -15.10
CA PRO A 283 31.51 -0.32 -14.58
C PRO A 283 32.26 0.24 -13.36
N PHE A 284 32.63 -0.67 -12.45
CA PHE A 284 33.36 -0.37 -11.21
C PHE A 284 34.70 -1.09 -11.16
N ASP A 285 35.59 -0.60 -10.30
CA ASP A 285 36.83 -1.25 -9.88
C ASP A 285 36.72 -1.72 -8.43
N PHE A 286 37.59 -2.66 -8.01
CA PHE A 286 37.58 -3.14 -6.63
C PHE A 286 37.81 -2.05 -5.58
N SER A 287 38.48 -0.95 -5.95
CA SER A 287 38.70 0.21 -5.09
C SER A 287 37.40 0.93 -4.71
N ASP A 288 36.36 0.85 -5.55
CA ASP A 288 35.07 1.52 -5.29
C ASP A 288 34.34 0.89 -4.09
N PHE A 289 34.67 -0.36 -3.75
CA PHE A 289 34.09 -1.09 -2.63
C PHE A 289 34.84 -0.87 -1.32
N GLU A 290 36.00 -0.20 -1.31
CA GLU A 290 36.79 0.00 -0.09
C GLU A 290 36.03 0.80 0.97
N ILE A 291 35.16 1.74 0.53
CA ILE A 291 34.28 2.51 1.42
C ILE A 291 33.29 1.65 2.20
N LEU A 292 33.00 0.43 1.73
CA LEU A 292 32.02 -0.45 2.34
C LEU A 292 32.55 -1.12 3.60
N PHE A 293 33.87 -1.30 3.72
CA PHE A 293 34.49 -1.96 4.87
C PHE A 293 34.34 -1.18 6.19
N GLN A 294 33.96 0.11 6.15
CA GLN A 294 33.61 0.86 7.36
C GLN A 294 32.24 0.48 7.94
N TYR A 295 31.44 -0.30 7.20
CA TYR A 295 30.07 -0.69 7.56
C TYR A 295 29.93 -2.16 7.98
N ILE A 296 30.99 -2.98 7.89
CA ILE A 296 30.94 -4.45 8.08
C ILE A 296 31.98 -5.01 9.04
#